data_AF-A0A8T5IMI4-F1
#
_entry.id   AF-A0A8T5IMI4-F1
#
_cell.length_a   1.000
_cell.length_b   1.000
_cell.length_c   1.000
_cell.angle_alpha   90.00
_cell.angle_beta   90.00
_cell.angle_gamma   90.00
#
_symmetry.space_group_name_H-M   'P 1'
#
loop_
_entity.id
_entity.type
_entity.pdbx_description
1 polymer ?
#
loop_
_entity_poly.entity_id
_entity_poly.type
_entity_poly.pdbx_seq_one_letter_code
_entity_poly.pdbx_strand_id
1 'polypeptide(L)' 'MVMQYKEKSATRWKDYPGKDKIEGAPSKYDFRLMNKDKTKVLVEKGNYEKVLKRFRQIEFFKHKG' A
#
# COMPACT_ATOMS: atom_id res chain seq x y z
N MET A 1 8.16 -4.32 -4.02
CA MET A 1 7.03 -3.39 -4.29
C MET A 1 7.01 -2.35 -3.19
N VAL A 2 6.37 -1.21 -3.39
CA VAL A 2 6.29 -0.16 -2.36
C VAL A 2 4.83 0.13 -2.04
N MET A 3 4.43 -0.07 -0.79
CA MET A 3 3.11 0.35 -0.32
C MET A 3 3.16 1.81 0.10
N GLN A 4 2.15 2.57 -0.32
CA GLN A 4 2.01 3.97 0.04
C GLN A 4 0.66 4.20 0.70
N TYR A 5 0.61 5.23 1.53
CA TYR A 5 -0.59 5.64 2.25
C TYR A 5 -0.74 7.16 2.22
N LYS A 6 -1.98 7.62 2.42
CA LYS A 6 -2.29 9.02 2.66
C LYS A 6 -3.56 9.11 3.48
N GLU A 7 -3.74 10.20 4.21
CA GLU A 7 -5.05 10.48 4.79
C GLU A 7 -6.09 10.65 3.68
N LYS A 8 -7.33 10.26 3.94
CA LYS A 8 -8.42 10.39 2.95
C LYS A 8 -8.63 11.82 2.48
N SER A 9 -8.41 12.80 3.36
CA SER A 9 -8.46 14.24 3.07
C SER A 9 -7.20 14.76 2.36
N ALA A 10 -6.08 14.05 2.42
CA ALA A 10 -4.81 14.50 1.86
C ALA A 10 -4.69 14.17 0.37
N THR A 11 -3.91 15.00 -0.34
CA THR A 11 -3.60 14.77 -1.75
C THR A 11 -2.30 13.99 -1.94
N ARG A 12 -1.29 14.24 -1.10
CA ARG A 12 0.05 13.67 -1.21
C ARG A 12 0.15 12.27 -0.61
N TRP A 13 0.72 11.34 -1.37
CA TRP A 13 1.08 10.00 -0.90
C TRP A 13 2.42 9.99 -0.16
N LYS A 14 2.50 9.17 0.88
CA LYS A 14 3.71 8.89 1.67
C LYS A 14 4.01 7.39 1.62
N ASP A 15 5.26 7.02 1.82
CA ASP A 15 5.62 5.60 1.94
C ASP A 15 5.07 5.03 3.25
N TYR A 16 4.49 3.85 3.19
CA TYR A 16 3.86 3.25 4.36
C TYR A 16 4.92 2.73 5.34
N PRO A 17 4.95 3.23 6.59
CA PRO A 17 6.02 2.90 7.55
C PRO A 17 5.80 1.57 8.29
N GLY A 18 4.62 0.97 8.18
CA GLY A 18 4.18 -0.15 9.04
C GLY A 18 2.91 0.20 9.80
N LYS A 19 2.12 -0.80 10.20
CA LYS A 19 0.80 -0.60 10.85
C LYS A 19 0.92 -0.02 12.25
N ASP A 20 1.99 -0.40 12.93
CA ASP A 20 2.42 0.06 14.24
C ASP A 20 2.92 1.51 14.24
N LYS A 21 3.35 2.04 13.08
CA LYS A 21 3.98 3.36 12.96
C LYS A 21 3.07 4.44 12.35
N ILE A 22 1.84 4.10 11.98
CA ILE A 22 0.87 5.08 11.50
C ILE A 22 0.12 5.71 12.67
N GLU A 23 -0.14 7.01 12.56
CA GLU A 23 -0.84 7.76 13.59
C GLU A 23 -2.35 7.44 13.55
N GLY A 24 -2.81 6.64 14.50
CA GLY A 24 -4.21 6.27 14.63
C GLY A 24 -4.64 5.11 13.72
N ALA A 25 -5.95 5.03 13.44
CA ALA A 25 -6.53 3.84 12.82
C ALA A 25 -6.22 3.77 11.31
N PRO A 26 -5.87 2.58 10.77
CA PRO A 26 -5.69 2.38 9.32
C PRO A 26 -6.89 2.82 8.48
N SER A 27 -8.11 2.77 9.03
CA SER A 27 -9.34 3.18 8.35
C SER A 27 -9.41 4.67 7.99
N LYS A 28 -8.58 5.52 8.62
CA LYS A 28 -8.45 6.95 8.29
C LYS A 28 -7.67 7.20 7.00
N TYR A 29 -6.95 6.18 6.52
CA TYR A 29 -6.02 6.29 5.41
C TYR A 29 -6.52 5.54 4.18
N ASP A 30 -6.16 6.07 3.01
CA ASP A 30 -6.17 5.33 1.75
C ASP A 30 -4.80 4.70 1.53
N PHE A 31 -4.78 3.51 0.94
CA PHE A 31 -3.56 2.77 0.61
C PHE A 31 -3.48 2.50 -0.89
N ARG A 32 -2.25 2.42 -1.41
CA ARG A 32 -1.97 1.98 -2.78
C ARG A 32 -0.69 1.17 -2.84
N LEU A 33 -0.51 0.42 -3.92
CA LEU A 33 0.69 -0.37 -4.16
C LEU A 33 1.36 0.04 -5.46
N MET A 34 2.68 0.24 -5.40
CA MET A 34 3.52 0.62 -6.53
C MET A 34 4.57 -0.46 -6.80
N ASN A 35 5.14 -0.48 -8.00
CA ASN A 35 6.34 -1.27 -8.29
C ASN A 35 7.55 -0.78 -7.45
N LYS A 36 8.67 -1.51 -7.50
CA LYS A 36 9.87 -1.18 -6.72
C LYS A 36 10.40 0.23 -7.02
N ASP A 37 10.33 0.63 -8.29
CA ASP A 37 10.87 1.90 -8.78
C ASP A 37 9.90 3.08 -8.66
N LYS A 38 8.70 2.85 -8.10
CA LYS A 38 7.64 3.87 -7.94
C LYS A 38 7.17 4.53 -9.25
N THR A 39 7.33 3.86 -10.39
CA THR A 39 6.93 4.35 -11.72
C THR A 39 5.56 3.83 -12.16
N LYS A 40 5.12 2.69 -11.62
CA LYS A 40 3.85 2.04 -11.99
C LYS A 40 3.02 1.73 -10.77
N VAL A 41 1.75 2.12 -10.83
CA VAL A 41 0.72 1.74 -9.86
C VAL A 41 0.27 0.31 -10.15
N LEU A 42 0.40 -0.57 -9.16
CA LEU A 42 -0.04 -1.97 -9.21
C LEU A 42 -1.43 -2.16 -8.60
N VAL A 43 -1.77 -1.29 -7.64
CA VAL A 43 -3.09 -1.19 -7.01
C VAL A 43 -3.36 0.29 -6.77
N GLU A 44 -4.42 0.85 -7.35
CA GLU A 44 -4.66 2.30 -7.39
C GLU A 44 -4.97 2.93 -6.03
N LYS A 45 -6.06 2.50 -5.41
CA LYS A 45 -6.53 2.99 -4.12
C LYS A 45 -7.43 1.94 -3.48
N GLY A 46 -7.21 1.67 -2.21
CA GLY A 46 -8.04 0.76 -1.43
C GLY A 46 -7.82 0.91 0.06
N ASN A 47 -8.61 0.17 0.83
CA ASN A 47 -8.34 0.01 2.26
C ASN A 47 -7.09 -0.86 2.48
N TYR A 48 -6.57 -0.83 3.70
CA TYR A 48 -5.36 -1.56 4.09
C TYR A 48 -5.42 -3.05 3.71
N GLU A 49 -6.52 -3.73 4.04
CA GLU A 49 -6.66 -5.18 3.85
C GLU A 49 -6.64 -5.59 2.38
N LYS A 50 -7.34 -4.85 1.51
CA LYS A 50 -7.39 -5.13 0.06
C LYS A 50 -6.01 -4.97 -0.58
N VAL A 51 -5.29 -3.90 -0.22
CA VAL A 51 -3.96 -3.64 -0.76
C VAL A 51 -2.95 -4.66 -0.23
N LEU A 52 -3.00 -4.99 1.06
CA LEU A 52 -2.13 -5.99 1.67
C LEU A 52 -2.36 -7.39 1.10
N LYS A 53 -3.63 -7.79 0.88
CA LYS A 53 -3.97 -9.07 0.25
C LYS A 53 -3.35 -9.16 -1.15
N ARG A 54 -3.45 -8.10 -1.95
CA ARG A 54 -2.87 -8.08 -3.30
C ARG A 54 -1.35 -8.09 -3.27
N PHE A 55 -0.73 -7.36 -2.34
CA PHE A 55 0.71 -7.40 -2.11
C PHE A 55 1.18 -8.84 -1.82
N ARG A 56 0.55 -9.53 -0.86
CA ARG A 56 0.89 -10.92 -0.51
C ARG A 56 0.72 -11.88 -1.69
N GLN A 57 -0.35 -11.73 -2.49
CA GLN A 57 -0.55 -12.53 -3.70
C GLN A 57 0.61 -12.34 -4.69
N ILE A 58 1.00 -11.10 -4.98
CA ILE A 58 2.06 -10.84 -5.95
C ILE A 58 3.41 -11.37 -5.44
N GLU A 59 3.74 -11.15 -4.16
CA GLU A 59 4.98 -11.69 -3.57
C GLU A 59 4.99 -13.23 -3.60
N PHE A 60 3.86 -13.88 -3.29
CA PHE A 60 3.74 -15.33 -3.37
C PHE A 60 4.04 -15.87 -4.78
N PHE A 61 3.51 -15.24 -5.83
CA PHE A 61 3.76 -15.67 -7.21
C PHE A 61 5.22 -15.43 -7.65
N LYS A 62 5.92 -14.43 -7.10
CA LYS A 62 7.34 -14.21 -7.41
C LYS A 62 8.27 -15.29 -6.86
N HIS A 63 7.91 -15.88 -5.72
CA HIS A 63 8.73 -16.88 -5.03
C HIS A 63 8.40 -18.32 -5.43
N LYS A 64 7.40 -18.53 -6.30
CA LYS A 64 7.01 -19.83 -6.84
C LYS A 64 7.54 -20.10 -8.25
N GLY A 65 8.28 -19.16 -8.84
CA GLY A 65 8.92 -19.29 -10.14
C GLY A 65 10.39 -19.66 -10.01
#